data_AF-A0A2W4LAG3-F1
#
_entry.id   AF-A0A2W4LAG3-F1
#
_cell.length_a   1.000
_cell.length_b   1.000
_cell.length_c   1.000
_cell.angle_alpha   90.00
_cell.angle_beta   90.00
_cell.angle_gamma   90.00
#
_symmetry.space_group_name_H-M   'P 1'
#
loop_
_entity.id
_entity.type
_entity.pdbx_description
1 polymer ?
#
loop_
_entity_poly.entity_id
_entity_poly.type
_entity_poly.pdbx_seq_one_letter_code
_entity_poly.pdbx_strand_id
1 'polypeptide(L)'
;MLEPGDDGFDALLAHFSPRLLVRALIAIDVERVGSSCGFGVPLYEYLGERDQLVRWAERKGEAGLAAYMNEKNATSIDGLPGLSRRS
;
A
#
# COMPACT_ATOMS: atom_id res chain seq x y z
N MET A 1 16.94 11.95 1.76
CA MET A 1 17.09 11.47 3.16
C MET A 1 18.00 12.46 3.84
N LEU A 2 17.64 12.90 5.05
CA LEU A 2 18.43 13.85 5.84
C LEU A 2 18.75 13.22 7.20
N GLU A 3 19.98 13.38 7.64
CA GLU A 3 20.49 12.92 8.95
C GLU A 3 20.73 14.12 9.89
N PRO A 4 20.82 13.90 11.21
CA PRO A 4 21.15 14.97 12.15
C PRO A 4 22.47 15.67 11.76
N GLY A 5 22.40 16.98 11.51
CA GLY A 5 23.52 17.79 11.05
C GLY A 5 23.46 18.16 9.57
N ASP A 6 22.59 17.54 8.78
CA ASP A 6 22.35 17.96 7.39
C ASP A 6 21.59 19.29 7.34
N ASP A 7 21.92 20.11 6.35
CA ASP A 7 21.22 21.36 6.09
C ASP A 7 19.71 21.11 5.87
N GLY A 8 18.88 21.83 6.63
CA GLY A 8 17.43 21.71 6.57
C GLY A 8 16.82 20.60 7.43
N PHE A 9 17.64 19.77 8.11
CA PHE A 9 17.14 18.73 9.02
C PHE A 9 16.29 19.32 10.15
N ASP A 10 16.81 20.33 10.87
CA ASP A 10 16.12 20.94 12.02
C ASP A 10 14.83 21.66 11.60
N ALA A 11 14.83 22.31 10.44
CA ALA A 11 13.65 22.99 9.90
C ALA A 11 12.53 21.99 9.60
N LEU A 12 12.86 20.83 9.01
CA LEU A 12 11.89 19.77 8.75
C LEU A 12 11.44 19.05 10.03
N LEU A 13 12.36 18.84 10.98
CA LEU A 13 12.06 18.22 12.27
C LEU A 13 11.03 19.02 13.07
N ALA A 14 11.04 20.35 12.95
CA ALA A 14 10.10 21.25 13.63
C ALA A 14 8.62 21.03 13.25
N HIS A 15 8.33 20.35 12.13
CA HIS A 15 6.96 19.98 11.76
C HIS A 15 6.39 18.79 12.55
N PHE A 16 7.23 18.10 13.33
CA PHE A 16 6.84 16.93 14.13
C PHE A 16 6.84 17.27 15.62
N SER A 17 5.99 16.60 16.40
CA SER A 17 6.05 16.68 17.86
C SER A 17 7.45 16.28 18.37
N PRO A 18 7.92 16.81 19.51
CA PRO A 18 9.24 16.52 20.04
C PRO A 18 9.50 15.00 20.14
N ARG A 19 10.55 14.53 19.46
CA ARG A 19 10.97 13.13 19.45
C ARG A 19 12.44 13.07 19.85
N LEU A 20 12.74 12.32 20.90
CA LEU A 20 14.12 12.04 21.27
C LEU A 20 14.72 11.05 20.26
N LEU A 21 15.99 11.27 19.89
CA LEU A 21 16.80 10.33 19.10
C LEU A 21 16.30 10.06 17.67
N VAL A 22 15.81 11.09 16.96
CA VAL A 22 15.50 10.97 15.52
C VAL A 22 16.79 10.70 14.73
N ARG A 23 16.85 9.57 14.02
CA ARG A 23 18.04 9.12 13.29
C ARG A 23 18.09 9.59 11.84
N ALA A 24 16.94 9.81 11.22
CA ALA A 24 16.83 10.28 9.84
C ALA A 24 15.43 10.83 9.55
N LEU A 25 15.34 11.73 8.58
CA LEU A 25 14.11 12.18 7.93
C LEU A 25 14.11 11.69 6.48
N ILE A 26 13.07 10.95 6.11
CA ILE A 26 12.91 10.42 4.75
C ILE A 26 11.92 11.30 4.00
N ALA A 27 12.44 12.18 3.15
CA ALA A 27 11.64 12.94 2.20
C ALA A 27 11.28 12.04 1.01
N ILE A 28 9.98 11.89 0.75
CA ILE A 28 9.44 11.19 -0.42
C ILE A 28 8.53 12.14 -1.19
N ASP A 29 8.54 12.02 -2.52
CA ASP A 29 7.53 12.65 -3.37
C ASP A 29 6.41 11.62 -3.62
N VAL A 30 5.16 12.06 -3.51
CA VAL A 30 3.99 11.18 -3.61
C VAL A 30 3.07 11.71 -4.69
N GLU A 31 3.07 11.02 -5.83
CA GLU A 31 2.27 11.42 -6.99
C GLU A 31 0.78 11.05 -6.85
N ARG A 32 0.47 9.95 -6.13
CA ARG A 32 -0.91 9.47 -5.96
C ARG A 32 -1.11 8.79 -4.62
N VAL A 33 -2.15 9.21 -3.89
CA VAL A 33 -2.62 8.58 -2.66
C VAL A 33 -3.98 7.92 -2.93
N GLY A 34 -4.10 6.63 -2.61
CA GLY A 34 -5.37 5.91 -2.63
C GLY A 34 -5.86 5.67 -1.22
N SER A 35 -6.98 6.27 -0.83
CA SER A 35 -7.66 5.91 0.41
C SER A 35 -8.49 4.66 0.18
N SER A 36 -8.09 3.52 0.73
CA SER A 36 -9.05 2.47 1.03
C SER A 36 -9.76 2.85 2.32
N CYS A 37 -11.10 2.78 2.36
CA CYS A 37 -11.88 2.98 3.58
C CYS A 37 -11.72 1.76 4.51
N GLY A 38 -10.50 1.54 4.99
CA GLY A 38 -10.20 0.62 6.09
C GLY A 38 -10.37 1.35 7.42
N PHE A 39 -11.61 1.59 7.85
CA PHE A 39 -11.96 2.25 9.13
C PHE A 39 -11.60 1.44 10.40
N GLY A 40 -10.59 0.58 10.33
CA GLY A 40 -10.24 -0.30 11.44
C GLY A 40 -8.88 -0.93 11.22
N VAL A 41 -7.83 -0.25 11.65
CA VAL A 41 -6.60 -0.94 12.03
C VAL A 41 -6.67 -1.15 13.55
N PRO A 42 -7.32 -2.23 14.03
CA PRO A 42 -7.32 -2.58 15.44
C PRO A 42 -5.92 -3.03 15.89
N LEU A 43 -5.67 -2.96 17.19
CA LEU A 43 -4.57 -3.70 17.81
C LEU A 43 -4.80 -5.19 17.53
N TYR A 44 -3.83 -5.81 16.87
CA TYR A 44 -3.98 -7.11 16.23
C TYR A 44 -3.68 -8.23 17.23
N GLU A 45 -4.72 -8.93 17.70
CA GLU A 45 -4.59 -10.31 18.20
C GLU A 45 -4.80 -11.26 17.02
N TYR A 46 -3.95 -12.27 16.88
CA TYR A 46 -4.09 -13.24 15.80
C TYR A 46 -5.26 -14.20 16.11
N LEU A 47 -6.36 -14.03 15.39
CA LEU A 47 -7.58 -14.86 15.53
C LEU A 47 -7.74 -15.91 14.42
N GLY A 48 -6.81 -15.97 13.46
CA GLY A 48 -6.86 -16.88 12.31
C GLY A 48 -6.77 -16.18 10.95
N GLU A 49 -6.90 -16.97 9.87
CA GLU A 49 -6.84 -16.48 8.50
C GLU A 49 -8.16 -15.86 8.03
N ARG A 50 -8.08 -14.82 7.18
CA ARG A 50 -9.26 -14.23 6.54
C ARG A 50 -9.64 -15.05 5.30
N ASP A 51 -10.75 -15.79 5.39
CA ASP A 51 -11.32 -16.59 4.29
C ASP A 51 -12.13 -15.76 3.26
N GLN A 52 -12.23 -14.44 3.43
CA GLN A 52 -13.00 -13.57 2.53
C GLN A 52 -12.52 -13.65 1.07
N LEU A 53 -11.20 -13.69 0.84
CA LEU A 53 -10.64 -13.77 -0.51
C LEU A 53 -11.02 -15.11 -1.17
N VAL A 54 -10.91 -16.21 -0.42
CA VAL A 54 -11.26 -17.55 -0.89
C VAL A 54 -12.73 -17.61 -1.24
N ARG A 55 -13.63 -17.20 -0.34
CA ARG A 55 -15.08 -17.17 -0.62
C ARG A 55 -15.45 -16.26 -1.79
N TRP A 56 -14.77 -15.12 -1.94
CA TRP A 56 -14.99 -14.22 -3.08
C TRP A 56 -14.58 -14.90 -4.40
N ALA A 57 -13.43 -15.60 -4.40
CA ALA A 57 -12.93 -16.32 -5.55
C ALA A 57 -13.85 -17.50 -5.93
N GLU A 58 -14.26 -18.31 -4.94
CA GLU A 58 -15.23 -19.40 -5.11
C GLU A 58 -16.55 -18.91 -5.69
N ARG A 59 -17.08 -17.80 -5.15
CA ARG A 59 -18.33 -17.19 -5.67
C ARG A 59 -18.18 -16.67 -7.09
N LYS A 60 -17.01 -16.16 -7.50
CA LYS A 60 -16.77 -15.73 -8.87
C LYS A 60 -16.61 -16.91 -9.84
N GLY A 61 -16.05 -18.02 -9.36
CA GLY A 61 -15.67 -19.16 -10.20
C GLY A 61 -14.55 -18.81 -11.18
N GLU A 62 -14.04 -19.83 -11.87
CA GLU A 62 -12.86 -19.69 -12.75
C GLU A 62 -13.08 -18.68 -13.88
N ALA A 63 -14.21 -18.76 -14.58
CA ALA A 63 -14.54 -17.83 -15.67
C ALA A 63 -14.70 -16.38 -15.17
N GLY A 64 -15.33 -16.18 -14.01
CA GLY A 64 -15.52 -14.86 -13.43
C GLY A 64 -14.23 -14.25 -12.89
N LEU A 65 -13.28 -15.09 -12.45
CA LEU A 65 -11.93 -14.67 -12.08
C LEU A 65 -11.10 -14.28 -13.31
N ALA A 66 -11.14 -15.07 -14.38
CA ALA A 66 -10.49 -14.74 -15.64
C ALA A 66 -10.98 -13.39 -16.21
N ALA A 67 -12.31 -13.18 -16.22
CA ALA A 67 -12.91 -11.91 -16.63
C ALA A 67 -12.47 -10.74 -15.72
N TYR A 68 -12.49 -10.94 -14.39
CA TYR A 68 -12.06 -9.91 -13.44
C TYR A 68 -10.59 -9.52 -13.64
N MET A 69 -9.69 -10.50 -13.81
CA MET A 69 -8.27 -10.23 -14.03
C MET A 69 -8.04 -9.46 -15.33
N ASN A 70 -8.73 -9.82 -16.41
CA ASN A 70 -8.65 -9.09 -17.67
C ASN A 70 -9.18 -7.65 -17.56
N GLU A 71 -10.22 -7.42 -16.76
CA GLU A 71 -10.82 -6.09 -16.63
C GLU A 71 -10.05 -5.18 -15.65
N LYS A 72 -9.59 -5.74 -14.53
CA LYS A 72 -9.05 -4.95 -13.40
C LYS A 72 -7.54 -5.01 -13.25
N ASN A 73 -6.89 -6.02 -13.84
CA ASN A 73 -5.46 -6.29 -13.64
C ASN A 73 -4.65 -6.31 -14.94
N ALA A 74 -5.25 -5.93 -16.08
CA ALA A 74 -4.56 -5.88 -17.37
C ALA A 74 -3.54 -4.73 -17.48
N THR A 75 -3.70 -3.69 -16.67
CA THR A 75 -2.79 -2.54 -16.60
C THR A 75 -2.60 -2.17 -15.14
N SER A 76 -1.36 -1.95 -14.74
CA SER A 76 -1.04 -1.44 -13.41
C SER A 76 -1.42 0.04 -13.27
N ILE A 77 -1.38 0.54 -12.04
CA ILE A 77 -1.73 1.93 -11.73
C ILE A 77 -0.84 2.94 -12.48
N ASP A 78 0.42 2.58 -12.73
CA ASP A 78 1.43 3.35 -13.46
C ASP A 78 1.44 3.06 -14.98
N GLY A 79 0.40 2.41 -15.50
CA GLY A 79 0.21 2.22 -16.95
C GLY A 79 1.02 1.09 -17.57
N LEU A 80 1.79 0.33 -16.78
CA LEU A 80 2.54 -0.81 -17.27
C LEU A 80 1.61 -1.99 -17.55
N PRO A 81 1.94 -2.84 -18.54
CA PRO A 81 1.14 -4.03 -18.82
C PRO A 81 1.17 -4.97 -17.62
N GLY A 82 -0.02 -5.44 -17.24
CA GLY A 82 -0.19 -6.51 -16.27
C GLY A 82 0.29 -7.86 -16.82
N LEU A 83 0.21 -8.89 -15.99
CA LEU A 83 0.65 -10.24 -16.39
C LEU A 83 -0.16 -10.73 -17.60
N SER A 84 0.52 -10.97 -18.73
CA SER A 84 -0.05 -11.73 -19.83
C SER A 84 -0.24 -13.16 -19.36
N ARG A 85 -1.48 -13.66 -19.34
CA ARG A 85 -1.77 -15.07 -19.03
C ARG A 85 -0.96 -15.94 -19.99
N ARG A 86 0.12 -16.58 -19.51
CA ARG A 86 0.83 -17.57 -20.32
C ARG A 86 -0.13 -18.74 -20.50
N SER A 87 -0.44 -19.03 -21.76
CA SER A 87 -1.24 -20.17 -22.21
C SER A 87 -0.71 -21.48 -21.67
#